data_AF-A0A1L3SXN0-F1
#
_entry.id   AF-A0A1L3SXN0-F1
#
_cell.length_a   1.000
_cell.length_b   1.000
_cell.length_c   1.000
_cell.angle_alpha   90.00
_cell.angle_beta   90.00
_cell.angle_gamma   90.00
#
_symmetry.space_group_name_H-M   'P 1'
#
loop_
_entity.id
_entity.type
_entity.pdbx_description
1 polymer ?
#
loop_
_entity_poly.entity_id
_entity_poly.type
_entity_poly.pdbx_seq_one_letter_code
_entity_poly.pdbx_strand_id
1 'polypeptide(L)' 'MNMDEAISILGINNTYTPIRNMATALSLHSWNNTEADEQRLAAAKYVLRRWTAYQLECNERRPRPRIERFAHT' A
#
# COMPACT_ATOMS: atom_id res chain seq x y z
N MET A 1 -8.11 -8.62 7.88
CA MET A 1 -6.95 -8.17 7.08
C MET A 1 -6.52 -9.25 6.13
N ASN A 2 -6.92 -9.10 4.86
CA ASN A 2 -6.42 -9.85 3.70
C ASN A 2 -5.70 -8.88 2.73
N MET A 3 -5.25 -9.39 1.58
CA MET A 3 -4.50 -8.58 0.61
C MET A 3 -5.37 -7.49 -0.04
N ASP A 4 -6.61 -7.80 -0.40
CA ASP A 4 -7.56 -6.84 -0.98
C ASP A 4 -7.84 -5.67 -0.04
N GLU A 5 -8.12 -5.97 1.23
CA GLU A 5 -8.33 -4.99 2.29
C GLU A 5 -7.07 -4.12 2.48
N ALA A 6 -5.89 -4.74 2.52
CA ALA A 6 -4.64 -4.00 2.69
C ALA A 6 -4.36 -3.07 1.50
N ILE A 7 -4.62 -3.52 0.27
CA ILE A 7 -4.49 -2.70 -0.94
C ILE A 7 -5.54 -1.58 -0.97
N SER A 8 -6.77 -1.83 -0.52
CA SER A 8 -7.79 -0.80 -0.42
C SER A 8 -7.41 0.30 0.59
N ILE A 9 -6.73 -0.06 1.68
CA ILE A 9 -6.30 0.90 2.72
C ILE A 9 -5.04 1.66 2.32
N LEU A 10 -4.04 0.96 1.78
CA LEU A 10 -2.72 1.54 1.50
C LEU A 10 -2.64 2.12 0.09
N GLY A 11 -3.31 1.51 -0.88
CA GLY A 11 -3.24 1.84 -2.30
C GLY A 11 -2.04 1.20 -3.02
N ILE A 12 -2.19 1.00 -4.33
CA ILE A 12 -1.26 0.23 -5.17
C ILE A 12 0.07 0.93 -5.51
N ASN A 13 0.21 2.23 -5.22
CA ASN A 13 1.38 3.05 -5.59
C ASN A 13 2.27 3.37 -4.39
N ASN A 14 2.64 2.35 -3.61
CA ASN A 14 3.52 2.51 -2.45
C ASN A 14 4.88 1.83 -2.65
N THR A 15 5.85 2.31 -1.88
CA THR A 15 7.16 1.66 -1.73
C THR A 15 7.34 1.18 -0.30
N TYR A 16 8.31 0.29 -0.07
CA TYR A 16 8.52 -0.35 1.22
C TYR A 16 8.81 0.66 2.34
N THR A 17 9.67 1.65 2.06
CA THR A 17 10.15 2.61 3.07
C THR A 17 9.03 3.50 3.65
N PRO A 18 8.16 4.14 2.84
CA PRO A 18 7.00 4.86 3.36
C PRO A 18 6.08 4.01 4.24
N ILE A 19 5.76 2.77 3.82
CA ILE A 19 4.92 1.86 4.62
C ILE A 19 5.60 1.52 5.95
N ARG A 20 6.91 1.27 5.94
CA ARG A 20 7.69 1.02 7.16
C ARG A 20 7.65 2.22 8.10
N ASN A 21 7.89 3.42 7.57
CA ASN A 21 7.91 4.65 8.37
C ASN A 21 6.53 4.93 8.98
N MET A 22 5.46 4.74 8.21
CA MET A 22 4.08 4.85 8.71
C MET A 22 3.80 3.83 9.82
N ALA A 23 4.16 2.56 9.63
CA ALA A 23 3.98 1.54 10.65
C ALA A 23 4.73 1.87 11.95
N THR A 24 5.94 2.41 11.85
CA THR A 24 6.72 2.87 12.99
C THR A 24 6.03 4.04 13.70
N ALA A 25 5.64 5.09 12.97
CA ALA A 25 5.00 6.27 13.55
C ALA A 25 3.71 5.92 14.29
N LEU A 26 2.85 5.10 13.66
CA LEU A 26 1.59 4.63 14.26
C LEU A 26 1.79 3.66 15.42
N SER A 27 2.94 2.98 15.51
CA SER A 27 3.27 2.15 16.67
C SER A 27 3.81 2.97 17.85
N LEU A 28 4.50 4.09 17.58
CA LEU A 28 5.09 4.94 18.61
C LEU A 28 4.04 5.78 19.35
N HIS A 29 3.02 6.26 18.65
CA HIS A 29 1.97 7.12 19.21
C HIS A 29 0.61 6.42 19.30
N SER A 30 0.61 5.14 19.67
CA SER A 30 -0.59 4.30 19.63
C SER A 30 -1.75 4.79 20.49
N TRP A 31 -1.48 5.53 21.57
CA TRP A 31 -2.50 6.11 22.46
C TRP A 31 -3.36 7.19 21.79
N ASN A 32 -2.96 7.70 20.63
CA ASN A 32 -3.67 8.74 19.88
C ASN A 32 -4.13 8.26 18.50
N ASN A 33 -4.05 6.95 18.22
CA ASN A 33 -4.51 6.40 16.96
C ASN A 33 -6.04 6.43 16.90
N THR A 34 -6.58 6.94 15.81
CA THR A 34 -7.99 6.72 15.46
C THR A 34 -8.20 5.30 14.98
N GLU A 35 -9.45 4.86 14.85
CA GLU A 35 -9.76 3.55 14.25
C GLU A 35 -9.16 3.40 12.83
N ALA A 36 -9.19 4.49 12.04
CA ALA A 36 -8.57 4.50 10.71
C ALA A 36 -7.04 4.33 10.77
N ASP A 37 -6.39 4.86 11.81
CA ASP A 37 -4.95 4.69 12.02
C ASP A 37 -4.62 3.27 12.47
N GLU A 38 -5.44 2.66 13.31
CA GLU A 38 -5.29 1.24 13.66
C GLU A 38 -5.45 0.33 12.44
N GLN A 39 -6.41 0.64 11.55
CA GLN A 39 -6.58 -0.07 10.27
C GLN A 39 -5.37 0.10 9.35
N ARG A 40 -4.83 1.32 9.22
CA ARG A 40 -3.58 1.58 8.46
C ARG A 40 -2.39 0.84 9.06
N LEU A 41 -2.26 0.82 10.39
CA LEU A 41 -1.20 0.11 11.09
C LEU A 41 -1.30 -1.40 10.86
N ALA A 42 -2.50 -1.96 10.97
CA ALA A 42 -2.75 -3.38 10.70
C ALA A 42 -2.42 -3.75 9.24
N ALA A 43 -2.86 -2.93 8.28
CA ALA A 43 -2.55 -3.11 6.86
C ALA A 43 -1.03 -3.03 6.61
N ALA A 44 -0.36 -2.02 7.16
CA ALA A 44 1.08 -1.83 7.00
C ALA A 44 1.87 -3.01 7.59
N LYS A 45 1.55 -3.45 8.81
CA LYS A 45 2.19 -4.64 9.43
C LYS A 45 1.94 -5.90 8.61
N TYR A 46 0.73 -6.08 8.09
CA TYR A 46 0.38 -7.22 7.24
C TYR A 46 1.21 -7.25 5.96
N VAL A 47 1.32 -6.11 5.26
CA VAL A 47 2.03 -5.97 3.98
C VAL A 47 3.54 -6.05 4.17
N LEU A 48 4.12 -5.44 5.21
CA LEU A 48 5.57 -5.52 5.45
C LEU A 48 6.06 -6.96 5.64
N ARG A 49 5.22 -7.83 6.23
CA ARG A 49 5.50 -9.27 6.36
C ARG A 49 5.33 -10.05 5.05
N ARG A 50 4.61 -9.48 4.07
CA ARG A 50 4.22 -10.12 2.80
C ARG A 50 4.61 -9.25 1.60
N TRP A 51 5.72 -8.54 1.71
CA TRP A 51 6.08 -7.47 0.78
C TRP A 51 6.08 -7.93 -0.68
N THR A 52 6.68 -9.09 -0.96
CA THR A 52 6.73 -9.66 -2.31
C THR A 52 5.34 -9.93 -2.89
N ALA A 53 4.42 -10.49 -2.10
CA ALA A 53 3.07 -10.78 -2.55
C ALA A 53 2.26 -9.49 -2.77
N TYR A 54 2.42 -8.51 -1.88
CA TYR A 54 1.80 -7.20 -2.04
C TYR A 54 2.29 -6.47 -3.31
N GLN A 55 3.59 -6.50 -3.56
CA GLN A 55 4.19 -5.90 -4.75
C GLN A 55 3.66 -6.57 -6.03
N LEU A 56 3.54 -7.89 -6.05
CA LEU A 56 2.99 -8.62 -7.19
C LEU A 56 1.55 -8.18 -7.48
N GLU A 57 0.70 -8.17 -6.47
CA GLU A 57 -0.71 -7.76 -6.56
C GLU A 57 -0.87 -6.30 -6.99
N CYS A 58 -0.03 -5.39 -6.46
CA CYS A 58 -0.02 -4.00 -6.88
C CYS A 58 0.37 -3.85 -8.35
N ASN A 59 1.33 -4.64 -8.84
CA ASN A 59 1.75 -4.62 -10.24
C ASN A 59 0.67 -5.20 -11.16
N GLU A 60 -0.02 -6.26 -10.76
CA GLU A 60 -1.13 -6.85 -11.52
C GLU A 60 -2.31 -5.89 -11.65
N ARG A 61 -2.62 -5.15 -10.57
CA ARG A 61 -3.69 -4.14 -10.56
C ARG A 61 -3.30 -2.82 -11.21
N ARG A 62 -2.01 -2.61 -11.48
CA ARG A 62 -1.53 -1.35 -12.03
C ARG A 62 -2.06 -1.21 -13.47
N PRO A 63 -2.83 -0.16 -13.78
CA PRO A 63 -3.27 0.04 -15.16
C PRO A 63 -2.04 0.20 -16.04
N ARG A 64 -2.03 -0.52 -17.18
CA ARG A 64 -0.96 -0.34 -18.16
C ARG A 64 -1.00 1.10 -18.65
N PRO A 65 0.17 1.76 -18.81
CA PRO A 65 0.19 3.09 -19.41
C PRO A 65 -0.49 3.01 -20.77
N ARG A 66 -1.48 3.88 -20.99
CA ARG A 66 -2.10 4.02 -22.31
C ARG A 66 -1.05 4.61 -23.22
N ILE A 67 -0.43 3.77 -24.05
CA ILE A 67 0.47 4.23 -25.10
C ILE A 67 -0.43 4.74 -26.22
N GLU A 68 -0.86 6.00 -26.13
CA GLU A 68 -1.42 6.70 -27.28
C GLU A 68 -0.24 6.97 -28.22
N ARG A 69 -0.08 6.10 -29.22
CA ARG A 69 0.89 6.33 -30.30
C ARG A 69 0.41 7.57 -31.05
N PHE A 70 1.09 8.69 -30.88
CA PHE A 70 0.97 9.83 -31.77
C PHE A 70 1.42 9.39 -33.16
N ALA A 71 0.47 8.97 -33.98
CA ALA A 71 0.65 8.86 -35.41
C ALA A 71 0.62 10.28 -35.97
N HIS A 72 1.78 10.92 -36.06
CA HIS A 72 1.95 12.11 -36.89
C HIS A 72 2.09 11.65 -38.34
N THR A 73 0.97 11.71 -39.06
CA THR A 73 0.90 11.85 -40.52
C THR A 73 1.40 13.22 -40.95
#